data_AF-A0A1Y0IC00-F1
#
_entry.id   AF-A0A1Y0IC00-F1
#
_cell.length_a   1.000
_cell.length_b   1.000
_cell.length_c   1.000
_cell.angle_alpha   90.00
_cell.angle_beta   90.00
_cell.angle_gamma   90.00
#
_symmetry.space_group_name_H-M   'P 1'
#
loop_
_entity.id
_entity.type
_entity.pdbx_description
1 polymer ?
#
loop_
_entity_poly.entity_id
_entity_poly.type
_entity_poly.pdbx_seq_one_letter_code
_entity_poly.pdbx_strand_id
1 'polypeptide(L)'
;MKRLLIARHAKSSWKDTDLSDFERPLNKRGKRDLQTIIPILSHLHIRTDEILTSPALRTRLTANALSVVTQPKNIQPTEVARLYSASWETLLDVTSNIDNLHDTVTIVGHNPGLTEFVNALGNIGFDNVPTLGIIIFDLDISHWREIGPGCGTMRLYLTPKLVPDL
;
A
#
# COMPACT_ATOMS: atom_id res chain seq x y z
N MET A 1 -6.19 -14.91 -12.07
CA MET A 1 -4.94 -14.27 -11.60
C MET A 1 -5.33 -12.97 -10.96
N LYS A 2 -4.84 -12.69 -9.75
CA LYS A 2 -5.11 -11.45 -9.02
C LYS A 2 -3.80 -10.67 -8.87
N ARG A 3 -3.87 -9.35 -8.70
CA ARG A 3 -2.71 -8.48 -8.48
C ARG A 3 -2.89 -7.67 -7.22
N LEU A 4 -1.86 -7.65 -6.38
CA LEU A 4 -1.88 -6.91 -5.12
C LEU A 4 -0.76 -5.87 -5.11
N LEU A 5 -1.16 -4.60 -4.99
CA LEU A 5 -0.26 -3.51 -4.64
C LEU A 5 -0.23 -3.35 -3.13
N ILE A 6 0.96 -3.30 -2.54
CA ILE A 6 1.15 -3.05 -1.12
C ILE A 6 1.97 -1.78 -0.97
N ALA A 7 1.43 -0.78 -0.29
CA ALA A 7 2.09 0.48 -0.04
C ALA A 7 2.16 0.78 1.47
N ARG A 8 3.36 0.98 2.00
CA ARG A 8 3.49 1.63 3.31
C ARG A 8 3.21 3.12 3.16
N HIS A 9 2.50 3.71 4.12
CA HIS A 9 2.25 5.16 4.12
C HIS A 9 3.53 6.00 3.90
N ALA A 10 3.37 7.16 3.27
CA ALA A 10 4.43 8.14 3.12
C ALA A 10 4.87 8.71 4.48
N LYS A 11 6.07 9.31 4.55
CA LYS A 11 6.66 9.71 5.83
C LYS A 11 5.77 10.71 6.59
N SER A 12 5.39 10.36 7.82
CA SER A 12 4.53 11.17 8.70
C SER A 12 5.31 12.17 9.56
N SER A 13 4.60 13.15 10.12
CA SER A 13 5.11 14.20 11.01
C SER A 13 4.99 13.79 12.47
N TRP A 14 5.92 14.28 13.30
CA TRP A 14 5.86 14.28 14.76
C TRP A 14 5.99 15.71 15.32
N LYS A 15 5.86 16.73 14.46
CA LYS A 15 6.14 18.13 14.85
C LYS A 15 5.10 18.72 15.80
N ASP A 16 3.88 18.22 15.72
CA ASP A 16 2.79 18.65 16.57
C ASP A 16 2.61 17.58 17.65
N THR A 17 2.92 17.94 18.88
CA THR A 17 2.90 17.03 20.03
C THR A 17 1.49 16.80 20.57
N ASP A 18 0.53 17.64 20.17
CA ASP A 18 -0.85 17.57 20.66
C ASP A 18 -1.69 16.60 19.81
N LEU A 19 -1.18 16.18 18.64
CA LEU A 19 -1.83 15.18 17.79
C LEU A 19 -1.59 13.76 18.30
N SER A 20 -2.66 12.97 18.37
CA SER A 20 -2.56 11.53 18.58
C SER A 20 -1.83 10.85 17.42
N ASP A 21 -1.32 9.62 17.62
CA ASP A 21 -0.65 8.89 16.52
C ASP A 21 -1.54 8.80 15.27
N PHE A 22 -2.83 8.57 15.48
CA PHE A 22 -3.83 8.40 14.42
C PHE A 22 -3.98 9.64 13.53
N GLU A 23 -3.85 10.82 14.11
CA GLU A 23 -4.07 12.12 13.45
C GLU A 23 -2.80 12.69 12.80
N ARG A 24 -1.67 12.00 12.92
CA ARG A 24 -0.40 12.49 12.38
C ARG A 24 -0.45 12.69 10.87
N PRO A 25 -0.20 13.90 10.35
CA PRO A 25 -0.19 14.17 8.92
C PRO A 25 1.11 13.71 8.27
N LEU A 26 1.15 13.77 6.93
CA LEU A 26 2.40 13.63 6.18
C LEU A 26 3.33 14.83 6.43
N ASN A 27 4.63 14.57 6.59
CA ASN A 27 5.63 15.64 6.70
C ASN A 27 6.07 16.16 5.32
N LYS A 28 6.89 17.22 5.29
CA LYS A 28 7.41 17.82 4.04
C LYS A 28 8.15 16.82 3.15
N ARG A 29 8.89 15.86 3.74
CA ARG A 29 9.56 14.81 2.97
C ARG A 29 8.55 13.82 2.38
N GLY A 30 7.60 13.31 3.16
CA GLY A 30 6.57 12.39 2.65
C GLY A 30 5.75 12.98 1.50
N LYS A 31 5.44 14.28 1.56
CA LYS A 31 4.76 14.98 0.44
C LYS A 31 5.64 15.07 -0.82
N ARG A 32 6.94 15.36 -0.67
CA ARG A 32 7.88 15.37 -1.80
C ARG A 32 8.08 13.97 -2.39
N ASP A 33 8.25 12.97 -1.52
CA ASP A 33 8.40 11.57 -1.93
C ASP A 33 7.18 11.12 -2.78
N LEU A 34 5.96 11.55 -2.42
CA LEU A 34 4.77 11.32 -3.24
C LEU A 34 4.84 11.99 -4.62
N GLN A 35 5.29 13.25 -4.69
CA GLN A 35 5.47 13.96 -5.96
C GLN A 35 6.48 13.27 -6.89
N THR A 36 7.46 12.55 -6.34
CA THR A 36 8.42 11.75 -7.11
C THR A 36 7.84 10.42 -7.59
N ILE A 37 7.04 9.75 -6.76
CA ILE A 37 6.53 8.38 -7.06
C ILE A 37 5.32 8.39 -7.98
N ILE A 38 4.43 9.37 -7.83
CA ILE A 38 3.17 9.45 -8.58
C ILE A 38 3.39 9.48 -10.12
N PRO A 39 4.31 10.28 -10.68
CA PRO A 39 4.58 10.28 -12.11
C PRO A 39 5.06 8.92 -12.63
N ILE A 40 5.84 8.19 -11.83
CA ILE A 40 6.35 6.86 -12.21
C ILE A 40 5.20 5.86 -12.31
N LEU A 41 4.31 5.82 -11.31
CA LEU A 41 3.14 4.94 -11.35
C LEU A 41 2.23 5.26 -12.54
N SER A 42 2.07 6.55 -12.86
CA SER A 42 1.33 7.00 -14.03
C SER A 42 2.00 6.55 -15.34
N HIS A 43 3.33 6.69 -15.44
CA HIS A 43 4.10 6.29 -16.63
C HIS A 43 4.10 4.77 -16.85
N LEU A 44 4.14 3.99 -15.76
CA LEU A 44 4.01 2.53 -15.77
C LEU A 44 2.57 2.06 -16.01
N HIS A 45 1.61 2.98 -16.18
CA HIS A 45 0.19 2.67 -16.38
C HIS A 45 -0.38 1.74 -15.31
N ILE A 46 0.08 1.87 -14.06
CA ILE A 46 -0.44 1.07 -12.95
C ILE A 46 -1.89 1.46 -12.70
N ARG A 47 -2.79 0.48 -12.73
CA ARG A 47 -4.21 0.62 -12.43
C ARG A 47 -4.61 -0.27 -11.28
N THR A 48 -5.58 0.18 -10.49
CA THR A 48 -6.16 -0.59 -9.38
C THR A 48 -7.67 -0.41 -9.43
N ASP A 49 -8.41 -1.48 -9.16
CA ASP A 49 -9.88 -1.44 -9.14
C ASP A 49 -10.34 -0.85 -7.80
N GLU A 50 -9.69 -1.26 -6.71
CA GLU A 50 -9.95 -0.76 -5.36
C GLU A 50 -8.66 -0.36 -4.64
N ILE A 51 -8.77 0.60 -3.72
CA ILE A 51 -7.72 0.94 -2.75
C ILE A 51 -8.30 0.80 -1.36
N LEU A 52 -7.76 -0.12 -0.56
CA LEU A 52 -8.06 -0.26 0.86
C LEU A 52 -7.01 0.50 1.68
N THR A 53 -7.43 1.28 2.65
CA THR A 53 -6.52 2.07 3.47
C THR A 53 -6.89 2.02 4.95
N SER A 54 -5.88 2.03 5.82
CA SER A 54 -6.11 2.31 7.24
C SER A 54 -6.69 3.73 7.41
N PRO A 55 -7.60 3.94 8.38
CA PRO A 55 -8.24 5.25 8.56
C PRO A 55 -7.31 6.33 9.17
N ALA A 56 -6.09 5.97 9.59
CA ALA A 56 -5.11 6.96 10.07
C ALA A 56 -4.80 8.02 9.01
N LEU A 57 -4.62 9.28 9.42
CA LEU A 57 -4.52 10.41 8.49
C LEU A 57 -3.39 10.21 7.46
N ARG A 58 -2.22 9.73 7.89
CA ARG A 58 -1.07 9.46 7.01
C ARG A 58 -1.34 8.40 5.93
N THR A 59 -2.10 7.34 6.22
CA THR A 59 -2.45 6.30 5.24
C THR A 59 -3.51 6.82 4.28
N ARG A 60 -4.51 7.56 4.77
CA ARG A 60 -5.53 8.20 3.92
C ARG A 60 -4.94 9.21 2.94
N LEU A 61 -4.08 10.11 3.43
CA LEU A 61 -3.39 11.08 2.55
C LEU A 61 -2.50 10.39 1.52
N THR A 62 -1.87 9.27 1.86
CA THR A 62 -1.09 8.46 0.92
C THR A 62 -2.00 7.81 -0.13
N ALA A 63 -3.07 7.14 0.31
CA ALA A 63 -4.04 6.46 -0.56
C ALA A 63 -4.71 7.43 -1.54
N ASN A 64 -5.15 8.60 -1.07
CA ASN A 64 -5.74 9.64 -1.91
C ASN A 64 -4.75 10.15 -2.97
N ALA A 65 -3.46 10.22 -2.65
CA ALA A 65 -2.46 10.65 -3.62
C ALA A 65 -2.20 9.57 -4.69
N LEU A 66 -2.24 8.28 -4.31
CA LEU A 66 -2.12 7.16 -5.23
C LEU A 66 -3.36 7.00 -6.13
N SER A 67 -4.56 7.22 -5.60
CA SER A 67 -5.82 7.05 -6.35
C SER A 67 -5.90 7.98 -7.56
N VAL A 68 -5.35 9.20 -7.46
CA VAL A 68 -5.35 10.19 -8.55
C VAL A 68 -4.74 9.65 -9.85
N VAL A 69 -3.74 8.76 -9.77
CA VAL A 69 -3.08 8.20 -10.96
C VAL A 69 -3.42 6.73 -11.22
N THR A 70 -3.84 5.99 -10.20
CA THR A 70 -4.09 4.55 -10.32
C THR A 70 -5.57 4.18 -10.51
N GLN A 71 -6.52 5.05 -10.16
CA GLN A 71 -7.95 4.80 -10.31
C GLN A 71 -8.62 5.70 -11.35
N PRO A 72 -9.77 5.30 -11.92
CA PRO A 72 -10.69 6.19 -12.60
C PRO A 72 -11.10 7.39 -11.73
N LYS A 73 -11.43 8.51 -12.37
CA LYS A 73 -11.94 9.70 -11.67
C LYS A 73 -13.17 9.34 -10.83
N ASN A 74 -13.24 9.85 -9.60
CA ASN A 74 -14.33 9.72 -8.63
C ASN A 74 -14.41 8.40 -7.84
N ILE A 75 -13.46 7.47 -7.99
CA ILE A 75 -13.33 6.37 -7.04
C ILE A 75 -12.51 6.85 -5.84
N GLN A 76 -13.06 6.68 -4.63
CA GLN A 76 -12.38 7.03 -3.39
C GLN A 76 -11.80 5.77 -2.75
N PRO A 77 -10.64 5.85 -2.08
CA PRO A 77 -10.15 4.76 -1.26
C PRO A 77 -11.14 4.35 -0.16
N THR A 78 -11.31 3.05 0.03
CA THR A 78 -12.15 2.46 1.08
C THR A 78 -11.36 2.40 2.38
N GLU A 79 -11.90 3.00 3.44
CA GLU A 79 -11.29 2.94 4.77
C GLU A 79 -11.65 1.61 5.47
N VAL A 80 -10.63 0.86 5.91
CA VAL A 80 -10.81 -0.40 6.63
C VAL A 80 -10.17 -0.28 8.00
N ALA A 81 -10.99 -0.22 9.05
CA ALA A 81 -10.53 -0.01 10.43
C ALA A 81 -9.45 -1.02 10.87
N ARG A 82 -9.62 -2.29 10.46
CA ARG A 82 -8.69 -3.39 10.77
C ARG A 82 -7.30 -3.21 10.17
N LEU A 83 -7.10 -2.30 9.21
CA LEU A 83 -5.78 -2.01 8.64
C LEU A 83 -4.93 -1.08 9.52
N TYR A 84 -5.48 -0.45 10.55
CA TYR A 84 -4.68 0.35 11.49
C TYR A 84 -3.87 -0.57 12.40
N SER A 85 -2.54 -0.47 12.33
CA SER A 85 -1.61 -1.32 13.09
C SER A 85 -1.87 -2.83 12.92
N ALA A 86 -2.30 -3.24 11.73
CA ALA A 86 -2.60 -4.63 11.41
C ALA A 86 -1.37 -5.53 11.50
N SER A 87 -1.55 -6.74 12.02
CA SER A 87 -0.59 -7.84 11.84
C SER A 87 -0.66 -8.40 10.42
N TRP A 88 0.31 -9.23 10.04
CA TRP A 88 0.27 -9.88 8.72
C TRP A 88 -0.91 -10.84 8.56
N GLU A 89 -1.36 -11.51 9.63
CA GLU A 89 -2.55 -12.37 9.61
C GLU A 89 -3.82 -11.53 9.40
N THR A 90 -3.89 -10.35 10.01
CA THR A 90 -5.00 -9.41 9.80
C THR A 90 -5.03 -8.90 8.36
N LEU A 91 -3.85 -8.60 7.80
CA LEU A 91 -3.73 -8.21 6.38
C LEU A 91 -4.16 -9.35 5.46
N LEU A 92 -3.74 -10.58 5.75
CA LEU A 92 -4.13 -11.77 4.99
C LEU A 92 -5.65 -11.95 5.01
N ASP A 93 -6.27 -11.87 6.18
CA ASP A 93 -7.72 -12.00 6.34
C ASP A 93 -8.50 -10.86 5.67
N VAL A 94 -8.05 -9.61 5.79
CA VAL A 94 -8.69 -8.50 5.05
C VAL A 94 -8.57 -8.72 3.53
N THR A 95 -7.42 -9.18 3.06
CA THR A 95 -7.18 -9.40 1.63
C THR A 95 -7.98 -10.59 1.10
N SER A 96 -8.16 -11.64 1.90
CA SER A 96 -8.93 -12.84 1.50
C SER A 96 -10.42 -12.58 1.35
N ASN A 97 -10.93 -11.50 1.94
CA ASN A 97 -12.33 -11.06 1.90
C ASN A 97 -12.62 -9.98 0.83
N ILE A 98 -11.66 -9.63 -0.02
CA ILE A 98 -11.88 -8.68 -1.14
C ILE A 98 -12.90 -9.27 -2.12
N ASP A 99 -13.77 -8.40 -2.66
CA ASP A 99 -14.72 -8.78 -3.71
C ASP A 99 -13.97 -9.34 -4.93
N ASN A 100 -14.38 -10.53 -5.36
CA ASN A 100 -13.76 -11.25 -6.44
C ASN A 100 -13.96 -10.61 -7.83
N LEU A 101 -14.81 -9.58 -7.93
CA LEU A 101 -14.95 -8.70 -9.09
C LEU A 101 -13.72 -7.81 -9.31
N HIS A 102 -12.91 -7.55 -8.28
CA HIS A 102 -11.66 -6.79 -8.41
C HIS A 102 -10.52 -7.73 -8.80
N ASP A 103 -9.76 -7.39 -9.83
CA ASP A 103 -8.58 -8.13 -10.26
C ASP A 103 -7.29 -7.52 -9.70
N THR A 104 -7.26 -6.19 -9.54
CA THR A 104 -6.14 -5.48 -8.93
C THR A 104 -6.60 -4.65 -7.74
N VAL A 105 -6.00 -4.90 -6.56
CA VAL A 105 -6.28 -4.10 -5.35
C VAL A 105 -5.00 -3.55 -4.77
N THR A 106 -5.09 -2.32 -4.23
CA THR A 106 -4.01 -1.68 -3.48
C THR A 106 -4.35 -1.66 -2.00
N ILE A 107 -3.41 -2.04 -1.13
CA ILE A 107 -3.51 -1.89 0.32
C ILE A 107 -2.50 -0.85 0.80
N VAL A 108 -2.98 0.16 1.53
CA VAL A 108 -2.17 1.21 2.15
C VAL A 108 -2.19 1.06 3.68
N GLY A 109 -1.03 0.74 4.27
CA GLY A 109 -0.93 0.35 5.67
C GLY A 109 0.35 0.76 6.38
N HIS A 110 0.68 0.02 7.44
CA HIS A 110 1.75 0.32 8.39
C HIS A 110 2.70 -0.87 8.56
N ASN A 111 3.93 -0.58 8.98
CA ASN A 111 4.84 -1.60 9.51
C ASN A 111 4.57 -1.81 11.01
N PRO A 112 4.92 -2.97 11.59
CA PRO A 112 5.67 -4.07 10.96
C PRO A 112 4.84 -4.99 10.05
N GLY A 113 3.51 -5.05 10.24
CA GLY A 113 2.66 -6.04 9.57
C GLY A 113 2.76 -6.06 8.04
N LEU A 114 2.93 -4.91 7.37
CA LEU A 114 3.16 -4.92 5.92
C LEU A 114 4.45 -5.63 5.50
N THR A 115 5.53 -5.49 6.28
CA THR A 115 6.81 -6.15 5.95
C THR A 115 6.69 -7.66 6.10
N GLU A 116 6.08 -8.11 7.19
CA GLU A 116 5.79 -9.52 7.43
C GLU A 116 4.86 -10.10 6.35
N PHE A 117 3.81 -9.37 5.97
CA PHE A 117 2.86 -9.79 4.94
C PHE A 117 3.50 -9.92 3.56
N VAL A 118 4.30 -8.94 3.16
CA VAL A 118 5.10 -8.97 1.92
C VAL A 118 6.03 -10.18 1.90
N ASN A 119 6.73 -10.43 3.01
CA ASN A 119 7.66 -11.56 3.13
C ASN A 119 6.93 -12.90 3.02
N ALA A 120 5.78 -13.03 3.70
CA ALA A 120 4.94 -14.22 3.65
C ALA A 120 4.43 -14.51 2.23
N LEU A 121 3.87 -13.51 1.53
CA LEU A 121 3.34 -13.69 0.17
C LEU A 121 4.40 -14.10 -0.84
N GLY A 122 5.58 -13.48 -0.79
CA GLY A 122 6.64 -13.67 -1.78
C GLY A 122 7.66 -14.76 -1.44
N ASN A 123 7.63 -15.30 -0.22
CA ASN A 123 8.76 -16.06 0.35
C ASN A 123 10.09 -15.29 0.20
N ILE A 124 10.05 -14.01 0.57
CA ILE A 124 11.17 -13.05 0.47
C ILE A 124 11.56 -12.52 1.85
N GLY A 125 12.74 -11.91 1.95
CA GLY A 125 13.32 -11.46 3.23
C GLY A 125 13.61 -9.95 3.26
N PHE A 126 12.57 -9.11 3.20
CA PHE A 126 12.74 -7.69 3.50
C PHE A 126 12.91 -7.48 5.00
N ASP A 127 13.95 -6.74 5.39
CA ASP A 127 14.10 -6.28 6.79
C ASP A 127 13.04 -5.23 7.15
N ASN A 128 12.71 -4.35 6.20
CA ASN A 128 11.73 -3.29 6.39
C ASN A 128 11.27 -2.72 5.04
N VAL A 129 9.95 -2.68 4.82
CA VAL A 129 9.36 -1.87 3.75
C VAL A 129 9.46 -0.38 4.15
N PRO A 130 10.21 0.47 3.42
CA PRO A 130 10.40 1.88 3.79
C PRO A 130 9.10 2.68 3.63
N THR A 131 9.04 3.88 4.22
CA THR A 131 7.90 4.79 3.99
C THR A 131 7.75 5.09 2.51
N LEU A 132 6.53 5.00 1.98
CA LEU A 132 6.22 5.02 0.55
C LEU A 132 6.94 3.94 -0.28
N GLY A 133 7.36 2.84 0.36
CA GLY A 133 7.70 1.62 -0.37
C GLY A 133 6.44 1.01 -0.96
N ILE A 134 6.45 0.78 -2.27
CA ILE A 134 5.37 0.17 -3.04
C ILE A 134 5.88 -1.14 -3.63
N ILE A 135 5.14 -2.22 -3.39
CA ILE A 135 5.46 -3.56 -3.88
C ILE A 135 4.25 -4.07 -4.66
N ILE A 136 4.49 -4.62 -5.84
CA ILE A 136 3.45 -5.23 -6.68
C ILE A 136 3.70 -6.73 -6.74
N PHE A 137 2.68 -7.51 -6.38
CA PHE A 137 2.66 -8.95 -6.57
C PHE A 137 1.64 -9.34 -7.65
N ASP A 138 2.05 -10.22 -8.55
CA ASP A 138 1.08 -11.08 -9.26
C ASP A 138 0.84 -12.31 -8.38
N LEU A 139 -0.42 -12.57 -8.04
CA LEU A 139 -0.83 -13.69 -7.20
C LEU A 139 -1.33 -14.83 -8.08
N ASP A 140 -0.77 -16.03 -7.88
CA ASP A 140 -1.18 -17.26 -8.56
C ASP A 140 -2.46 -17.85 -7.93
N ILE A 141 -3.51 -17.04 -7.94
CA ILE A 141 -4.83 -17.36 -7.40
C ILE A 141 -5.93 -16.90 -8.37
N SER A 142 -7.08 -17.57 -8.28
CA SER A 142 -8.29 -17.20 -9.03
C SER A 142 -9.30 -16.45 -8.17
N HIS A 143 -9.31 -16.73 -6.86
CA HIS A 143 -10.15 -16.03 -5.90
C HIS A 143 -9.32 -15.43 -4.77
N TRP A 144 -9.68 -14.24 -4.29
CA TRP A 144 -8.99 -13.58 -3.17
C TRP A 144 -8.90 -14.48 -1.93
N ARG A 145 -9.94 -15.27 -1.65
CA ARG A 145 -9.96 -16.25 -0.55
C ARG A 145 -8.86 -17.32 -0.59
N GLU A 146 -8.20 -17.50 -1.73
CA GLU A 146 -7.11 -18.46 -1.92
C GLU A 146 -5.73 -17.85 -1.56
N ILE A 147 -5.67 -16.55 -1.27
CA ILE A 147 -4.42 -15.87 -0.92
C ILE A 147 -3.77 -16.53 0.30
N GLY A 148 -2.45 -16.73 0.23
CA GLY A 148 -1.67 -17.37 1.27
C GLY A 148 -0.17 -17.18 1.08
N PRO A 149 0.64 -17.70 2.01
CA PRO A 149 2.09 -17.63 1.90
C PRO A 149 2.60 -18.27 0.60
N GLY A 150 3.59 -17.63 -0.04
CA GLY A 150 4.23 -18.12 -1.26
C GLY A 150 3.37 -18.04 -2.54
N CYS A 151 2.15 -17.49 -2.49
CA CYS A 151 1.30 -17.39 -3.68
C CYS A 151 1.66 -16.19 -4.59
N GLY A 152 2.58 -15.32 -4.17
CA GLY A 152 2.89 -14.08 -4.86
C GLY A 152 4.25 -14.08 -5.55
N THR A 153 4.28 -13.69 -6.83
CA THR A 153 5.52 -13.31 -7.52
C THR A 153 5.68 -11.79 -7.52
N MET A 154 6.75 -11.28 -6.91
CA MET A 154 7.03 -9.84 -6.88
C MET A 154 7.40 -9.36 -8.30
N ARG A 155 6.66 -8.37 -8.81
CA ARG A 155 6.88 -7.77 -10.14
C ARG A 155 7.56 -6.41 -10.08
N LEU A 156 7.31 -5.64 -9.02
CA LEU A 156 7.88 -4.32 -8.84
C LEU A 156 8.16 -4.07 -7.37
N TYR A 157 9.29 -3.45 -7.09
CA TYR A 157 9.60 -2.82 -5.82
C TYR A 157 10.07 -1.40 -6.09
N LEU A 158 9.30 -0.42 -5.64
CA LEU A 158 9.54 1.00 -5.87
C LEU A 158 9.63 1.72 -4.52
N THR A 159 10.65 2.55 -4.36
CA THR A 159 10.78 3.42 -3.17
C THR A 159 11.33 4.77 -3.58
N PRO A 160 11.05 5.84 -2.81
CA PRO A 160 11.59 7.17 -3.11
C PRO A 160 13.12 7.22 -3.18
N LYS A 161 13.81 6.31 -2.47
CA LYS A 161 15.28 6.25 -2.47
C LYS A 161 15.87 5.64 -3.74
N LEU A 162 15.08 4.84 -4.47
CA LEU A 162 15.52 4.15 -5.69
C LEU A 162 15.22 4.97 -6.95
N VAL A 163 14.50 6.08 -6.81
CA VAL A 163 14.27 7.03 -7.89
C VAL A 163 15.43 8.03 -7.87
N PRO A 164 16.22 8.14 -8.96
CA PRO A 164 17.22 9.21 -9.08
C PRO A 164 16.56 10.57 -8.92
N ASP A 165 17.27 11.57 -8.41
CA ASP A 165 16.80 12.96 -8.47
C ASP A 165 16.55 13.32 -9.94
N LEU A 166 15.27 13.43 -10.33
CA LEU A 166 14.84 13.88 -11.66
C LEU A 166 14.98 15.39 -11.79
#